data_AF-A0A6H2A4X9-F1
#
_entry.id   AF-A0A6H2A4X9-F1
#
_cell.length_a   1.000
_cell.length_b   1.000
_cell.length_c   1.000
_cell.angle_alpha   90.00
_cell.angle_beta   90.00
_cell.angle_gamma   90.00
#
_symmetry.space_group_name_H-M   'P 1'
#
loop_
_entity.id
_entity.type
_entity.pdbx_description
1 polymer ?
#
loop_
_entity_poly.entity_id
_entity_poly.type
_entity_poly.pdbx_seq_one_letter_code
_entity_poly.pdbx_strand_id
1 'polypeptide(L)' 'METKLKKLITAHWKYIEQLLKTHKENDETIKKIKFHYKTAFKHGYKHANDDKHIGLHYD' A
#
# COMPACT_ATOMS: atom_id res chain seq x y z
N MET A 1 2.20 5.75 18.67
CA MET A 1 3.11 4.79 18.02
C MET A 1 2.50 4.38 16.67
N GLU A 2 3.21 4.56 15.54
CA GLU A 2 2.69 4.15 14.22
C GLU A 2 2.90 2.64 13.98
N THR A 3 1.91 1.96 13.40
CA THR A 3 1.98 0.53 13.09
C THR A 3 2.94 0.25 11.92
N LYS A 4 3.54 -0.95 11.88
CA LYS A 4 4.41 -1.40 10.77
C LYS A 4 3.76 -1.20 9.40
N LEU A 5 2.47 -1.50 9.28
CA LEU A 5 1.68 -1.29 8.08
C LEU A 5 1.65 0.18 7.63
N LYS A 6 1.43 1.12 8.56
CA LYS A 6 1.41 2.56 8.24
C LYS A 6 2.76 3.02 7.69
N LYS A 7 3.87 2.57 8.29
CA LYS A 7 5.23 2.89 7.81
C LYS A 7 5.46 2.38 6.39
N LEU A 8 5.09 1.14 6.10
CA LEU A 8 5.21 0.53 4.77
C LEU A 8 4.39 1.29 3.72
N ILE A 9 3.10 1.52 3.99
CA ILE A 9 2.21 2.27 3.08
C ILE A 9 2.78 3.67 2.80
N THR A 10 3.24 4.37 3.83
CA THR A 10 3.79 5.72 3.69
C THR A 10 5.07 5.74 2.85
N ALA A 11 6.01 4.83 3.10
CA ALA A 11 7.26 4.75 2.35
C ALA A 11 7.00 4.44 0.86
N HIS A 12 6.11 3.48 0.58
CA HIS A 12 5.79 3.07 -0.78
C HIS A 12 5.02 4.16 -1.54
N TRP A 13 4.04 4.79 -0.88
CA TRP A 13 3.31 5.91 -1.46
C TRP A 13 4.23 7.10 -1.77
N LYS A 14 5.23 7.40 -0.93
CA LYS A 14 6.18 8.50 -1.18
C LYS A 14 6.91 8.36 -2.52
N TYR A 15 7.36 7.15 -2.85
CA TYR A 15 8.00 6.86 -4.13
C TYR A 15 7.03 7.04 -5.30
N ILE A 16 5.82 6.46 -5.20
CA ILE A 16 4.81 6.56 -6.26
C ILE A 16 4.38 8.01 -6.50
N GLU A 17 4.19 8.79 -5.43
CA GLU A 17 3.84 10.20 -5.52
C GLU A 17 4.94 11.01 -6.22
N GLN A 18 6.21 10.74 -5.92
CA GLN A 18 7.33 11.37 -6.61
C GLN A 18 7.37 10.99 -8.09
N LEU A 19 7.11 9.73 -8.42
CA LEU A 19 7.04 9.26 -9.81
C LEU A 19 5.92 9.99 -10.56
N LEU A 20 4.69 9.98 -10.05
CA LEU A 20 3.54 10.64 -10.68
C LEU A 20 3.78 12.15 -10.89
N LYS A 21 4.36 12.83 -9.89
CA LYS A 21 4.74 14.25 -10.02
C LYS A 21 5.83 14.47 -11.09
N THR A 22 6.81 13.57 -11.18
CA THR A 22 7.85 13.63 -12.22
C THR A 22 7.25 13.51 -13.62
N HIS A 23 6.21 12.69 -13.77
CA HIS A 23 5.43 12.56 -15.01
C HIS A 23 4.39 13.66 -15.22
N LYS A 24 4.38 14.70 -14.37
CA LYS A 24 3.45 15.85 -14.42
C LYS A 24 1.98 15.47 -14.33
N GLU A 25 1.67 14.39 -13.63
CA GLU A 25 0.29 14.07 -13.27
C GLU A 25 -0.31 15.17 -12.40
N ASN A 26 -1.60 15.44 -12.60
CA ASN A 26 -2.28 16.49 -11.85
C ASN A 26 -2.62 16.04 -10.40
N ASP A 27 -2.74 17.01 -9.51
CA ASP A 27 -2.97 16.75 -8.07
C ASP A 27 -4.28 16.02 -7.77
N GLU A 28 -5.33 16.23 -8.58
CA GLU A 28 -6.61 15.56 -8.40
C GLU A 28 -6.51 14.06 -8.70
N THR A 29 -5.85 13.71 -9.80
CA THR A 29 -5.52 12.34 -10.18
C THR A 29 -4.65 11.69 -9.10
N ILE A 30 -3.58 12.36 -8.66
CA ILE A 30 -2.69 11.85 -7.61
C ILE A 30 -3.47 11.57 -6.31
N LYS A 31 -4.40 12.45 -5.93
CA LYS A 31 -5.24 12.27 -4.73
C LYS A 31 -6.17 11.05 -4.85
N LYS A 32 -6.78 10.84 -6.01
CA LYS A 32 -7.61 9.65 -6.28
C LYS A 32 -6.78 8.37 -6.19
N ILE A 33 -5.63 8.33 -6.88
CA ILE A 33 -4.72 7.18 -6.87
C ILE A 33 -4.26 6.87 -5.44
N LYS A 34 -3.90 7.90 -4.65
CA LYS A 34 -3.50 7.74 -3.24
C LYS A 34 -4.52 6.96 -2.43
N PHE A 35 -5.79 7.32 -2.54
CA PHE A 35 -6.86 6.67 -1.80
C PHE A 35 -6.99 5.19 -2.17
N HIS A 36 -7.07 4.90 -3.47
CA HIS A 36 -7.22 3.53 -3.98
C HIS A 36 -6.00 2.68 -3.66
N TYR A 37 -4.80 3.21 -3.87
CA TYR A 37 -3.54 2.54 -3.59
C TYR A 37 -3.42 2.14 -2.11
N LYS A 38 -3.65 3.08 -1.19
CA LYS A 38 -3.54 2.79 0.25
C LYS A 38 -4.57 1.74 0.71
N THR A 39 -5.77 1.78 0.14
CA THR A 39 -6.82 0.80 0.42
C THR A 39 -6.41 -0.59 -0.07
N ALA A 40 -5.96 -0.71 -1.33
CA ALA A 40 -5.48 -1.97 -1.90
C ALA A 40 -4.27 -2.54 -1.15
N PHE A 41 -3.31 -1.69 -0.79
CA PHE A 41 -2.14 -2.11 0.00
C PHE A 41 -2.55 -2.67 1.36
N LYS A 42 -3.45 -1.99 2.08
CA LYS A 42 -3.96 -2.46 3.38
C LYS A 42 -4.66 -3.81 3.22
N HIS A 43 -5.42 -4.00 2.15
CA HIS A 43 -6.10 -5.27 1.86
C HIS A 43 -5.10 -6.41 1.59
N GLY A 44 -4.14 -6.19 0.69
CA GLY A 44 -3.10 -7.20 0.39
C GLY A 44 -2.22 -7.52 1.59
N TYR A 45 -1.89 -6.54 2.43
CA TYR A 45 -1.14 -6.79 3.67
C TYR A 45 -1.93 -7.64 4.67
N LYS A 46 -3.26 -7.49 4.74
CA LYS A 46 -4.10 -8.35 5.58
C LYS A 46 -4.02 -9.80 5.11
N HIS A 47 -4.29 -10.04 3.82
CA HIS A 47 -4.20 -11.39 3.23
C HIS A 47 -2.85 -12.04 3.46
N ALA A 48 -1.75 -11.31 3.26
CA ALA A 48 -0.40 -11.83 3.47
C ALA A 48 -0.09 -12.20 4.93
N ASN A 49 -0.80 -11.66 5.92
CA ASN A 49 -0.67 -12.08 7.32
C ASN A 49 -1.67 -13.18 7.70
N ASP A 50 -2.88 -13.15 7.12
CA ASP A 50 -3.86 -14.21 7.29
C ASP A 50 -3.29 -15.52 6.71
N ASP A 51 -2.69 -15.52 5.52
CA ASP A 51 -2.00 -16.67 4.93
C ASP A 51 -0.84 -17.21 5.80
N LYS A 52 -0.18 -16.34 6.57
CA LYS A 52 0.86 -16.75 7.53
C LYS A 52 0.29 -17.35 8.82
N HIS A 53 -1.00 -17.15 9.09
CA HIS A 53 -1.71 -17.73 10.22
C HIS A 53 -2.48 -18.99 9.84
N ILE A 54 -2.85 -19.15 8.57
CA ILE A 54 -3.49 -20.36 8.04
C ILE A 54 -2.39 -21.35 7.62
N GLY A 55 -1.52 -21.73 8.56
CA GLY A 55 -0.38 -22.63 8.34
C GLY A 55 -0.69 -23.71 7.30
N LEU A 56 0.05 -23.67 6.19
CA LEU A 56 0.04 -24.72 5.19
C LEU A 56 0.55 -26.01 5.83
N HIS A 57 -0.35 -26.73 6.50
CA HIS A 57 -0.28 -28.17 6.62
C HIS A 57 -0.51 -28.73 5.22
N TYR A 58 0.59 -29.00 4.54
CA TYR A 58 0.59 -30.02 3.51
C TYR A 58 0.92 -31.34 4.22
N ASP A 59 -0.11 -32.17 4.38
CA ASP A 59 0.05 -33.63 4.51
C ASP A 59 0.39 -34.23 3.13
#